data_AF-A0A7S4RYL4-F1
#
_entry.id   AF-A0A7S4RYL4-F1
#
_cell.length_a   1.000
_cell.length_b   1.000
_cell.length_c   1.000
_cell.angle_alpha   90.00
_cell.angle_beta   90.00
_cell.angle_gamma   90.00
#
_symmetry.space_group_name_H-M   'P 1'
#
loop_
_entity.id
_entity.type
_entity.pdbx_description
1 polymer ?
#
loop_
_entity_poly.entity_id
_entity_poly.type
_entity_poly.pdbx_seq_one_letter_code
_entity_poly.pdbx_strand_id
1 'polypeptide(L)'
;SHKRAQDWRGAVAALTEMRRLDFEPSTIAYNMALGSGRRSGDWEMASDLLSETLRRGLSTTVVTYNSLLSACERSGRWASASGLLRSMRLAELPADVVSCNSLVSSCGRGMEWRRALRHLQDASLGSLQRDTITFNSAAAACDVGEQWDLATQLLQETRIHAVELDAVG
;
A
#
# COMPACT_ATOMS: atom_id res chain seq x y z
N SER A 1 -11.86 -17.02 -3.61
CA SER A 1 -12.03 -15.54 -3.66
C SER A 1 -13.15 -15.05 -2.74
N HIS A 2 -14.32 -15.71 -2.69
CA HIS A 2 -15.47 -15.28 -1.87
C HIS A 2 -15.27 -15.24 -0.34
N LYS A 3 -14.69 -16.30 0.26
CA LYS A 3 -14.58 -16.45 1.73
C LYS A 3 -13.85 -15.29 2.43
N ARG A 4 -12.87 -14.66 1.76
CA ARG A 4 -11.99 -13.64 2.37
C ARG A 4 -12.51 -12.21 2.24
N ALA A 5 -13.31 -11.92 1.20
CA ALA A 5 -14.11 -10.69 1.15
C ALA A 5 -15.25 -10.76 2.19
N GLN A 6 -15.74 -11.97 2.47
CA GLN A 6 -16.64 -12.27 3.58
C GLN A 6 -15.96 -12.02 4.94
N ASP A 7 -14.69 -12.41 5.11
CA ASP A 7 -13.94 -12.19 6.34
C ASP A 7 -13.72 -10.69 6.64
N TRP A 8 -13.44 -9.87 5.63
CA TRP A 8 -13.34 -8.39 5.76
C TRP A 8 -14.66 -7.76 6.20
N ARG A 9 -15.76 -8.10 5.50
CA ARG A 9 -17.09 -7.59 5.85
C ARG A 9 -17.53 -8.08 7.24
N GLY A 10 -17.18 -9.31 7.58
CA GLY A 10 -17.41 -9.89 8.91
C GLY A 10 -16.62 -9.18 10.01
N ALA A 11 -15.36 -8.84 9.77
CA ALA A 11 -14.54 -8.09 10.73
C ALA A 11 -15.10 -6.68 10.97
N VAL A 12 -15.57 -5.98 9.93
CA VAL A 12 -16.18 -4.65 10.09
C VAL A 12 -17.58 -4.74 10.71
N ALA A 13 -18.36 -5.76 10.36
CA ALA A 13 -19.64 -6.03 11.02
C ALA A 13 -19.44 -6.31 12.52
N ALA A 14 -18.42 -7.09 12.89
CA ALA A 14 -18.08 -7.34 14.28
C ALA A 14 -17.66 -6.07 15.03
N LEU A 15 -16.88 -5.17 14.41
CA LEU A 15 -16.57 -3.86 14.98
C LEU A 15 -17.82 -3.00 15.20
N THR A 16 -18.78 -3.07 14.26
CA THR A 16 -20.03 -2.33 14.32
C THR A 16 -20.95 -2.89 15.41
N GLU A 17 -20.99 -4.21 15.59
CA GLU A 17 -21.80 -4.88 16.60
C GLU A 17 -21.22 -4.70 18.02
N MET A 18 -19.90 -4.78 18.20
CA MET A 18 -19.25 -4.46 19.48
C MET A 18 -19.61 -3.03 19.91
N ARG A 19 -19.60 -2.07 18.96
CA ARG A 19 -20.07 -0.70 19.21
C ARG A 19 -21.55 -0.62 19.58
N ARG A 20 -22.41 -1.40 18.91
CA ARG A 20 -23.85 -1.44 19.21
C ARG A 20 -24.13 -1.96 20.63
N LEU A 21 -23.24 -2.77 21.16
CA LEU A 21 -23.29 -3.34 22.50
C LEU A 21 -22.54 -2.49 23.55
N ASP A 22 -22.18 -1.23 23.25
CA ASP A 22 -21.38 -0.33 24.10
C ASP A 22 -19.99 -0.89 24.50
N PHE A 23 -19.48 -1.88 23.78
CA PHE A 23 -18.11 -2.36 23.94
C PHE A 23 -17.16 -1.54 23.08
N GLU A 24 -16.12 -0.96 23.70
CA GLU A 24 -15.04 -0.31 22.96
C GLU A 24 -14.21 -1.37 22.21
N PRO A 25 -14.19 -1.36 20.86
CA PRO A 25 -13.38 -2.31 20.12
C PRO A 25 -11.90 -1.99 20.34
N SER A 26 -11.12 -3.03 20.68
CA SER A 26 -9.70 -2.92 20.96
C SER A 26 -8.89 -2.61 19.69
N THR A 27 -7.67 -2.10 19.86
CA THR A 27 -6.70 -1.87 18.77
C THR A 27 -6.47 -3.12 17.92
N ILE A 28 -6.54 -4.30 18.54
CA ILE A 28 -6.42 -5.60 17.86
C ILE A 28 -7.59 -5.83 16.90
N ALA A 29 -8.83 -5.52 17.31
CA ALA A 29 -10.01 -5.67 16.45
C ALA A 29 -9.95 -4.75 15.23
N TYR A 30 -9.51 -3.50 15.41
CA TYR A 30 -9.28 -2.57 14.30
C TYR A 30 -8.16 -3.05 13.36
N ASN A 31 -7.01 -3.48 13.92
CA ASN A 31 -5.91 -4.01 13.11
C ASN A 31 -6.30 -5.28 12.33
N MET A 32 -7.16 -6.14 12.90
CA MET A 32 -7.71 -7.29 12.18
C MET A 32 -8.67 -6.88 11.04
N ALA A 33 -9.54 -5.89 11.27
CA ALA A 33 -10.42 -5.37 10.22
C ALA A 33 -9.63 -4.70 9.09
N LEU A 34 -8.62 -3.90 9.42
CA LEU A 34 -7.75 -3.26 8.43
C LEU A 34 -6.89 -4.28 7.68
N GLY A 35 -6.30 -5.26 8.40
CA GLY A 35 -5.49 -6.33 7.80
C GLY A 35 -6.27 -7.27 6.88
N SER A 36 -7.56 -7.49 7.16
CA SER A 36 -8.47 -8.23 6.26
C SER A 36 -8.91 -7.39 5.05
N GLY A 37 -9.04 -6.07 5.20
CA GLY A 37 -9.30 -5.12 4.11
C GLY A 37 -8.17 -5.03 3.06
N ARG A 38 -6.94 -5.44 3.40
CA ARG A 38 -5.77 -5.48 2.50
C ARG A 38 -6.04 -6.16 1.15
N ARG A 39 -6.97 -7.12 1.09
CA ARG A 39 -7.28 -7.91 -0.14
C ARG A 39 -8.62 -7.57 -0.80
N SER A 40 -9.51 -6.83 -0.14
CA SER A 40 -10.81 -6.45 -0.72
C SER A 40 -10.69 -5.28 -1.69
N GLY A 41 -9.71 -4.40 -1.48
CA GLY A 41 -9.55 -3.19 -2.30
C GLY A 41 -10.52 -2.07 -1.94
N ASP A 42 -11.38 -2.25 -0.92
CA ASP A 42 -12.33 -1.23 -0.43
C ASP A 42 -11.59 -0.11 0.31
N TRP A 43 -11.05 0.85 -0.44
CA TRP A 43 -10.33 2.00 0.10
C TRP A 43 -11.20 2.87 1.01
N GLU A 44 -12.44 3.14 0.61
CA GLU A 44 -13.34 4.08 1.29
C GLU A 44 -13.58 3.66 2.74
N MET A 45 -13.96 2.40 2.92
CA MET A 45 -14.26 1.84 4.23
C MET A 45 -12.99 1.64 5.08
N ALA A 46 -11.84 1.36 4.46
CA ALA A 46 -10.57 1.33 5.17
C ALA A 46 -10.15 2.73 5.67
N SER A 47 -10.37 3.77 4.85
CA SER A 47 -10.12 5.17 5.22
C SER A 47 -11.03 5.64 6.35
N ASP A 48 -12.29 5.22 6.37
CA ASP A 48 -13.22 5.50 7.46
C ASP A 48 -12.76 4.86 8.78
N LEU A 49 -12.29 3.60 8.72
CA LEU A 49 -11.71 2.91 9.86
C LEU A 49 -10.46 3.62 10.39
N LEU A 50 -9.57 4.11 9.52
CA LEU A 50 -8.40 4.89 9.95
C LEU A 50 -8.83 6.18 10.65
N SER A 51 -9.80 6.90 10.07
CA SER A 51 -10.29 8.16 10.61
C SER A 51 -10.90 7.97 11.99
N GLU A 52 -11.62 6.86 12.23
CA GLU A 52 -12.03 6.42 13.57
C GLU A 52 -10.83 6.23 14.50
N THR A 53 -9.85 5.41 14.08
CA THR A 53 -8.72 5.07 14.97
C THR A 53 -7.97 6.32 15.41
N LEU A 54 -7.79 7.29 14.50
CA LEU A 54 -7.16 8.57 14.79
C LEU A 54 -8.02 9.44 15.72
N ARG A 55 -9.33 9.53 15.49
CA ARG A 55 -10.25 10.30 16.35
C ARG A 55 -10.31 9.76 17.77
N ARG A 56 -10.19 8.43 17.93
CA ARG A 56 -10.18 7.74 19.22
C ARG A 56 -8.80 7.71 19.89
N GLY A 57 -7.77 8.27 19.26
CA GLY A 57 -6.39 8.24 19.77
C GLY A 57 -5.81 6.83 19.85
N LEU A 58 -6.34 5.88 19.08
CA LEU A 58 -5.81 4.51 19.04
C LEU A 58 -4.49 4.50 18.27
N SER A 59 -3.49 3.81 18.82
CA SER A 59 -2.17 3.69 18.19
C SER A 59 -2.27 2.93 16.86
N THR A 60 -2.07 3.65 15.76
CA THR A 60 -1.91 3.09 14.42
C THR A 60 -0.47 2.65 14.20
N THR A 61 -0.26 1.54 13.50
CA THR A 61 1.08 0.98 13.26
C THR A 61 1.45 1.01 11.78
N VAL A 62 2.70 0.69 11.44
CA VAL A 62 3.12 0.48 10.04
C VAL A 62 2.21 -0.53 9.32
N VAL A 63 1.75 -1.58 10.02
CA VAL A 63 0.82 -2.59 9.47
C VAL A 63 -0.53 -1.99 9.07
N THR A 64 -1.04 -1.05 9.87
CA THR A 64 -2.28 -0.31 9.60
C THR A 64 -2.15 0.46 8.29
N TYR A 65 -1.07 1.24 8.14
CA TYR A 65 -0.82 2.04 6.94
C TYR A 65 -0.53 1.17 5.71
N ASN A 66 0.24 0.08 5.84
CA ASN A 66 0.49 -0.85 4.74
C ASN A 66 -0.78 -1.53 4.21
N SER A 67 -1.73 -1.82 5.10
CA SER A 67 -3.03 -2.39 4.70
C SER A 67 -3.85 -1.41 3.87
N LEU A 68 -3.82 -0.13 4.25
CA LEU A 68 -4.46 0.98 3.55
C LEU A 68 -3.79 1.27 2.20
N LEU A 69 -2.46 1.28 2.17
CA LEU A 69 -1.67 1.43 0.96
C LEU A 69 -1.96 0.31 -0.05
N SER A 70 -2.13 -0.93 0.42
CA SER A 70 -2.55 -2.06 -0.43
C SER A 70 -3.96 -1.90 -0.99
N ALA A 71 -4.87 -1.24 -0.25
CA ALA A 71 -6.21 -0.93 -0.74
C ALA A 71 -6.18 0.19 -1.80
N CYS A 72 -5.37 1.24 -1.57
CA CYS A 72 -5.10 2.28 -2.56
C CYS A 72 -4.50 1.71 -3.84
N GLU A 73 -3.53 0.80 -3.72
CA GLU A 73 -2.92 0.08 -4.83
C GLU A 73 -4.00 -0.57 -5.69
N ARG A 74 -4.82 -1.45 -5.10
CA ARG A 74 -5.85 -2.20 -5.82
C ARG A 74 -6.86 -1.29 -6.53
N SER A 75 -7.17 -0.14 -5.92
CA SER A 75 -8.10 0.85 -6.46
C SER A 75 -7.46 1.91 -7.37
N GLY A 76 -6.14 1.86 -7.62
CA GLY A 76 -5.43 2.88 -8.41
C GLY A 76 -5.45 4.29 -7.79
N ARG A 77 -5.72 4.42 -6.49
CA ARG A 77 -5.86 5.71 -5.80
C ARG A 77 -4.51 6.23 -5.32
N TRP A 78 -3.66 6.62 -6.27
CA TRP A 78 -2.31 7.12 -5.99
C TRP A 78 -2.29 8.35 -5.06
N ALA A 79 -3.25 9.28 -5.21
CA ALA A 79 -3.28 10.50 -4.40
C ALA A 79 -3.52 10.18 -2.91
N SER A 80 -4.39 9.19 -2.65
CA SER A 80 -4.62 8.68 -1.30
C SER A 80 -3.39 7.94 -0.77
N ALA A 81 -2.73 7.12 -1.59
CA ALA A 81 -1.48 6.45 -1.21
C ALA A 81 -0.37 7.45 -0.82
N SER A 82 -0.18 8.52 -1.61
CA SER A 82 0.78 9.58 -1.28
C SER A 82 0.43 10.28 0.04
N GLY A 83 -0.86 10.51 0.29
CA GLY A 83 -1.36 11.08 1.54
C GLY A 83 -1.02 10.20 2.75
N LEU A 84 -1.22 8.89 2.64
CA LEU A 84 -0.90 7.93 3.71
C LEU A 84 0.60 7.91 4.04
N LEU A 85 1.47 7.89 3.03
CA LEU A 85 2.92 7.93 3.23
C LEU A 85 3.36 9.22 3.95
N ARG A 86 2.74 10.35 3.61
CA ARG A 86 2.95 11.60 4.34
C ARG A 86 2.48 11.49 5.79
N SER A 87 1.32 10.89 6.03
CA SER A 87 0.82 10.66 7.39
C SER A 87 1.73 9.74 8.20
N MET A 88 2.29 8.68 7.61
CA MET A 88 3.30 7.84 8.26
C MET A 88 4.51 8.66 8.69
N ARG A 89 5.04 9.52 7.80
CA ARG A 89 6.17 10.39 8.11
C ARG A 89 5.86 11.36 9.25
N LEU A 90 4.67 11.97 9.25
CA LEU A 90 4.23 12.87 10.33
C LEU A 90 4.00 12.15 11.66
N ALA A 91 3.63 10.87 11.61
CA ALA A 91 3.49 10.00 12.78
C ALA A 91 4.81 9.33 13.20
N GLU A 92 5.94 9.73 12.60
CA GLU A 92 7.28 9.14 12.84
C GLU A 92 7.32 7.61 12.63
N LEU A 93 6.43 7.09 11.79
CA LEU A 93 6.39 5.68 11.41
C LEU A 93 7.26 5.47 10.16
N PRO A 94 8.29 4.61 10.21
CA PRO A 94 9.15 4.37 9.06
C PRO A 94 8.35 3.66 7.97
N ALA A 95 8.26 4.30 6.80
CA ALA A 95 7.79 3.66 5.59
C ALA A 95 8.79 2.58 5.18
N ASP A 96 8.28 1.42 4.76
CA ASP A 96 9.07 0.29 4.29
C ASP A 96 8.96 0.11 2.76
N VAL A 97 9.67 -0.87 2.23
CA VAL A 97 9.65 -1.20 0.79
C VAL A 97 8.23 -1.52 0.33
N VAL A 98 7.41 -2.15 1.18
CA VAL A 98 6.00 -2.45 0.88
C VAL A 98 5.18 -1.18 0.72
N SER A 99 5.41 -0.17 1.57
CA SER A 99 4.76 1.13 1.51
C SER A 99 5.05 1.83 0.16
N CYS A 100 6.32 1.83 -0.23
CA CYS A 100 6.79 2.42 -1.49
C CYS A 100 6.27 1.67 -2.72
N ASN A 101 6.34 0.33 -2.70
CA ASN A 101 5.82 -0.52 -3.78
C ASN A 101 4.33 -0.28 -4.01
N SER A 102 3.56 -0.19 -2.91
CA SER A 102 2.12 0.09 -2.99
C SER A 102 1.83 1.44 -3.65
N LEU A 103 2.63 2.48 -3.37
CA LEU A 103 2.49 3.79 -4.01
C LEU A 103 2.82 3.72 -5.51
N VAL A 104 3.95 3.13 -5.89
CA VAL A 104 4.37 3.02 -7.30
C VAL A 104 3.32 2.24 -8.09
N SER A 105 2.86 1.10 -7.57
CA SER A 105 1.81 0.28 -8.15
C SER A 105 0.47 1.01 -8.25
N SER A 106 0.10 1.80 -7.23
CA SER A 106 -1.13 2.62 -7.27
C SER A 106 -1.06 3.69 -8.36
N CYS A 107 0.12 4.26 -8.62
CA CYS A 107 0.33 5.21 -9.73
C CYS A 107 0.17 4.53 -11.08
N GLY A 108 0.73 3.33 -11.26
CA GLY A 108 0.55 2.57 -12.51
C GLY A 108 -0.90 2.22 -12.80
N ARG A 109 -1.62 1.72 -11.79
CA ARG A 109 -3.06 1.41 -11.90
C ARG A 109 -3.93 2.66 -12.08
N GLY A 110 -3.49 3.80 -11.56
CA GLY A 110 -4.11 5.10 -11.74
C GLY A 110 -3.74 5.82 -13.04
N MET A 111 -3.04 5.15 -13.98
CA MET A 111 -2.55 5.70 -15.25
C MET A 111 -1.58 6.90 -15.11
N GLU A 112 -0.85 6.95 -14.01
CA GLU A 112 0.03 8.06 -13.62
C GLU A 112 1.51 7.64 -13.65
N TRP A 113 1.96 7.14 -14.80
CA TRP A 113 3.30 6.57 -14.99
C TRP A 113 4.43 7.54 -14.65
N ARG A 114 4.28 8.83 -14.98
CA ARG A 114 5.27 9.87 -14.63
C ARG A 114 5.44 10.04 -13.12
N ARG A 115 4.39 9.80 -12.35
CA ARG A 115 4.45 9.82 -10.87
C ARG A 115 5.06 8.55 -10.34
N ALA A 116 4.73 7.40 -10.92
CA ALA A 116 5.36 6.12 -10.59
C ALA A 116 6.90 6.22 -10.72
N LEU A 117 7.39 6.79 -11.81
CA LEU A 117 8.82 7.00 -12.05
C LEU A 117 9.47 7.98 -11.07
N ARG A 118 8.81 9.11 -10.79
CA ARG A 118 9.32 10.05 -9.77
C ARG A 118 9.43 9.42 -8.40
N HIS A 119 8.42 8.66 -7.98
CA HIS A 119 8.46 7.96 -6.71
C HIS A 119 9.50 6.83 -6.66
N LEU A 120 9.75 6.15 -7.79
CA LEU A 120 10.87 5.21 -7.92
C LEU A 120 12.23 5.91 -7.76
N GLN A 121 12.41 7.09 -8.36
CA GLN A 121 13.61 7.91 -8.20
C GLN A 121 13.78 8.42 -6.77
N ASP A 122 12.71 8.94 -6.15
CA ASP A 122 12.73 9.40 -4.76
C ASP A 122 13.06 8.27 -3.78
N ALA A 123 12.53 7.07 -4.03
CA ALA A 123 12.88 5.87 -3.24
C ALA A 123 14.36 5.49 -3.39
N SER A 124 14.99 5.80 -4.53
CA SER A 124 16.42 5.58 -4.78
C SER A 124 17.31 6.54 -3.97
N LEU A 125 16.79 7.73 -3.63
CA LEU A 125 17.48 8.75 -2.84
C LEU A 125 17.28 8.53 -1.33
N GLY A 126 16.31 7.72 -0.94
CA GLY A 126 16.10 7.29 0.45
C GLY A 126 16.97 6.08 0.82
N SER A 127 17.04 5.76 2.12
CA SER A 127 17.72 4.56 2.63
C SER A 127 16.96 3.24 2.34
N LEU A 128 15.90 3.29 1.54
CA LEU A 128 15.06 2.13 1.20
C LEU A 128 15.62 1.42 -0.02
N GLN A 129 16.08 0.19 0.16
CA GLN A 129 16.53 -0.67 -0.94
C GLN A 129 15.32 -1.01 -1.83
N ARG A 130 15.36 -0.55 -3.09
CA ARG A 130 14.38 -0.91 -4.11
C ARG A 130 14.48 -2.40 -4.39
N ASP A 131 13.34 -3.07 -4.53
CA ASP A 131 13.30 -4.48 -4.90
C ASP A 131 12.78 -4.66 -6.33
N THR A 132 12.87 -5.89 -6.83
CA THR A 132 12.37 -6.27 -8.16
C THR A 132 10.88 -5.91 -8.34
N ILE A 133 10.11 -5.89 -7.24
CA ILE A 133 8.69 -5.52 -7.26
C ILE A 133 8.53 -4.02 -7.55
N THR A 134 9.35 -3.14 -6.97
CA THR A 134 9.30 -1.69 -7.23
C THR A 134 9.49 -1.37 -8.71
N PHE A 135 10.50 -1.96 -9.33
CA PHE A 135 10.81 -1.73 -10.74
C PHE A 135 9.78 -2.36 -11.68
N ASN A 136 9.33 -3.59 -11.42
CA ASN A 136 8.28 -4.23 -12.21
C ASN A 136 6.98 -3.41 -12.18
N SER A 137 6.66 -2.82 -11.02
CA SER A 137 5.49 -1.96 -10.86
C SER A 137 5.61 -0.65 -11.64
N ALA A 138 6.81 -0.07 -11.70
CA ALA A 138 7.09 1.11 -12.52
C ALA A 138 7.11 0.80 -14.03
N ALA A 139 7.64 -0.36 -14.43
CA ALA A 139 7.61 -0.82 -15.81
C ALA A 139 6.17 -1.07 -16.28
N ALA A 140 5.34 -1.72 -15.46
CA ALA A 140 3.90 -1.88 -15.72
C ALA A 140 3.17 -0.54 -15.81
N ALA A 141 3.56 0.47 -15.02
CA ALA A 141 3.01 1.81 -15.16
C ALA A 141 3.39 2.44 -16.52
N CYS A 142 4.64 2.28 -16.96
CA CYS A 142 5.13 2.79 -18.25
C CYS A 142 4.44 2.10 -19.44
N ASP A 143 4.18 0.80 -19.33
CA ASP A 143 3.41 0.01 -20.29
C ASP A 143 2.02 0.61 -20.52
N VAL A 144 1.29 0.89 -19.42
CA VAL A 144 -0.01 1.57 -19.44
C VAL A 144 0.08 2.99 -20.01
N GLY A 145 1.23 3.65 -19.85
CA GLY A 145 1.51 4.97 -20.40
C GLY A 145 2.00 4.99 -21.85
N GLU A 146 2.02 3.84 -22.53
CA GLU A 146 2.59 3.62 -23.87
C GLU A 146 4.07 4.03 -23.99
N GLN A 147 4.81 3.98 -22.87
CA GLN A 147 6.23 4.31 -22.77
C GLN A 147 7.09 3.04 -22.79
N TRP A 148 7.07 2.34 -23.91
CA TRP A 148 7.72 1.04 -24.09
C TRP A 148 9.25 1.06 -23.89
N ASP A 149 9.92 2.12 -24.36
CA ASP A 149 11.37 2.29 -24.19
C ASP A 149 11.75 2.42 -22.71
N LEU A 150 10.97 3.17 -21.93
CA LEU A 150 11.15 3.32 -20.49
C LEU A 150 10.82 2.01 -19.74
N ALA A 151 9.75 1.32 -20.14
CA ALA A 151 9.39 0.03 -19.54
C ALA A 151 10.49 -1.02 -19.74
N THR A 152 11.05 -1.10 -20.95
CA THR A 152 12.13 -2.04 -21.27
C THR A 152 13.44 -1.70 -20.56
N GLN A 153 13.79 -0.42 -20.44
CA GLN A 153 14.95 0.02 -19.66
C GLN A 153 14.85 -0.41 -18.19
N LEU A 154 13.70 -0.19 -17.56
CA LEU A 154 13.48 -0.58 -16.16
C LEU A 154 13.56 -2.10 -15.95
N LEU A 155 13.08 -2.89 -16.92
CA LEU A 155 13.17 -4.36 -16.87
C LEU A 155 14.59 -4.89 -17.13
N GLN A 156 15.44 -4.12 -17.81
CA GLN A 156 16.86 -4.45 -17.94
C GLN A 156 17.61 -4.18 -16.63
N GLU A 157 17.31 -3.07 -15.96
CA GLU A 157 17.87 -2.74 -14.65
C GLU A 157 17.52 -3.79 -13.58
N THR A 158 16.32 -4.39 -13.62
CA THR A 158 15.96 -5.50 -12.71
C THR A 158 16.73 -6.78 -12.97
N ARG A 159 17.03 -7.10 -14.24
CA ARG A 159 17.81 -8.29 -14.60
C ARG A 159 19.24 -8.21 -14.07
N ILE A 160 19.83 -7.02 -14.06
CA ILE A 160 21.19 -6.82 -13.54
C ILE A 160 21.20 -7.03 -12.01
N HIS A 161 20.23 -6.45 -11.29
CA HIS A 161 20.11 -6.62 -9.84
C HIS A 161 19.65 -8.02 -9.39
N ALA A 162 18.87 -8.73 -10.21
CA ALA A 162 18.48 -10.12 -9.92
C ALA A 162 19.66 -11.09 -10.03
N VAL A 163 20.55 -10.88 -11.01
CA VAL A 163 21.76 -11.71 -11.19
C VAL A 163 22.77 -11.50 -10.07
N GLU A 164 22.84 -10.31 -9.48
CA GLU A 164 23.70 -10.05 -8.31
C GLU A 164 23.18 -10.74 -7.03
N LEU A 165 21.87 -10.86 -6.83
CA LEU A 165 21.29 -11.52 -5.64
C LEU A 165 21.44 -13.04 -5.67
N ASP A 166 21.40 -13.66 -6.86
CA ASP A 166 21.58 -15.10 -7.04
C ASP A 166 23.05 -15.55 -6.96
N ALA A 167 24.00 -14.60 -7.03
CA ALA A 167 25.45 -14.87 -6.95
C ALA A 167 26.01 -14.85 -5.50
N VAL A 168 25.21 -14.48 -4.50
CA VAL A 168 25.59 -14.43 -3.08
C VAL A 168 24.86 -15.50 -2.23
N GLY A 169 24.30 -16.53 -2.88
CA GLY A 169 23.64 -17.68 -2.25
C GLY A 169 24.58 -18.85 -1.95
#